data_AF-A0A822D211-F1
#
_entry.id   AF-A0A822D211-F1
#
_cell.length_a   1.000
_cell.length_b   1.000
_cell.length_c   1.000
_cell.angle_alpha   90.00
_cell.angle_beta   90.00
_cell.angle_gamma   90.00
#
_symmetry.space_group_name_H-M   'P 1'
#
loop_
_entity.id
_entity.type
_entity.pdbx_description
1 polymer ?
#
loop_
_entity_poly.entity_id
_entity_poly.type
_entity_poly.pdbx_seq_one_letter_code
_entity_poly.pdbx_strand_id
1 'polypeptide(L)'
;MNNLATLQFEKEDFSAAESSFQRALDTTLAIEGLDTNSHTSLANAYNNLAMVQLKQGRFDEELANFESTLKIELSIGNAADIATTYNNIGG
;
A
#
# COMPACT_ATOMS: atom_id res chain seq x y z
N MET A 1 -5.42 5.19 -10.68
CA MET A 1 -6.55 4.24 -10.82
C MET A 1 -7.03 3.72 -9.46
N ASN A 2 -6.97 4.53 -8.39
CA ASN A 2 -7.10 4.00 -7.02
C ASN A 2 -8.55 3.91 -6.52
N ASN A 3 -9.47 4.64 -7.16
CA ASN A 3 -10.85 4.76 -6.65
C ASN A 3 -11.65 3.46 -6.72
N LEU A 4 -11.33 2.54 -7.64
CA LEU A 4 -12.04 1.26 -7.75
C LEU A 4 -11.63 0.29 -6.64
N ALA A 5 -10.33 0.19 -6.35
CA ALA A 5 -9.80 -0.72 -5.33
C ALA A 5 -10.24 -0.29 -3.92
N THR A 6 -10.23 1.01 -3.63
CA THR A 6 -10.77 1.56 -2.37
C THR A 6 -12.26 1.28 -2.24
N LEU A 7 -13.04 1.44 -3.31
CA LEU A 7 -14.48 1.13 -3.29
C LEU A 7 -14.75 -0.38 -3.07
N GLN A 8 -13.90 -1.26 -3.61
CA GLN A 8 -13.98 -2.70 -3.38
C GLN A 8 -13.68 -3.03 -1.91
N PHE A 9 -12.65 -2.39 -1.34
CA PHE A 9 -12.32 -2.52 0.07
C PHE A 9 -13.45 -2.07 0.99
N GLU A 10 -14.09 -0.93 0.69
CA GLU A 10 -15.25 -0.42 1.44
C GLU A 10 -16.47 -1.35 1.35
N LYS A 11 -16.58 -2.13 0.29
CA LYS A 11 -17.63 -3.15 0.10
C LYS A 11 -17.26 -4.51 0.70
N GLU A 12 -16.15 -4.60 1.43
CA GLU A 12 -15.60 -5.83 2.01
C GLU A 12 -15.25 -6.91 0.97
N ASP A 13 -15.11 -6.51 -0.31
CA ASP A 13 -14.61 -7.39 -1.37
C ASP A 13 -13.08 -7.37 -1.38
N PHE A 14 -12.51 -7.95 -0.33
CA PHE A 14 -11.08 -7.90 -0.06
C PHE A 14 -10.25 -8.60 -1.14
N SER A 15 -10.73 -9.70 -1.72
CA SER A 15 -10.01 -10.40 -2.79
C SER A 15 -9.93 -9.56 -4.09
N ALA A 16 -11.00 -8.85 -4.44
CA ALA A 16 -10.98 -7.95 -5.59
C ALA A 16 -10.11 -6.71 -5.32
N ALA A 17 -10.19 -6.16 -4.10
CA ALA A 17 -9.36 -5.03 -3.68
C ALA A 17 -7.87 -5.38 -3.75
N GLU A 18 -7.48 -6.54 -3.20
CA GLU A 18 -6.11 -7.06 -3.24
C GLU A 18 -5.59 -7.18 -4.67
N SER A 19 -6.36 -7.83 -5.55
CA SER A 19 -6.00 -8.01 -6.96
C SER A 19 -5.79 -6.65 -7.66
N SER A 20 -6.62 -5.67 -7.35
CA SER A 20 -6.52 -4.32 -7.92
C SER A 20 -5.29 -3.57 -7.41
N PHE A 21 -5.00 -3.64 -6.11
CA PHE A 21 -3.81 -3.00 -5.53
C PHE A 21 -2.51 -3.67 -5.98
N GLN A 22 -2.48 -5.01 -6.08
CA GLN A 22 -1.33 -5.74 -6.62
C GLN A 22 -1.05 -5.33 -8.07
N ARG A 23 -2.08 -5.21 -8.90
CA ARG A 23 -1.92 -4.75 -10.28
C ARG A 23 -1.38 -3.32 -10.36
N ALA A 24 -1.81 -2.43 -9.47
CA ALA A 24 -1.29 -1.06 -9.40
C ALA A 24 0.19 -1.05 -8.99
N LEU A 25 0.56 -1.90 -8.03
CA LEU A 25 1.94 -2.10 -7.60
C LEU A 25 2.82 -2.57 -8.76
N ASP A 26 2.44 -3.66 -9.43
CA ASP A 26 3.19 -4.24 -10.54
C ASP A 26 3.34 -3.25 -11.71
N THR A 27 2.28 -2.50 -12.02
CA THR A 27 2.30 -1.47 -13.08
C THR A 27 3.30 -0.37 -12.74
N THR A 28 3.35 0.06 -11.48
CA THR A 28 4.25 1.14 -11.06
C THR A 28 5.70 0.65 -11.01
N LEU A 29 5.95 -0.57 -10.53
CA LEU A 29 7.28 -1.19 -10.54
C LEU A 29 7.84 -1.41 -11.95
N ALA A 30 6.98 -1.56 -12.95
CA ALA A 30 7.38 -1.69 -14.35
C ALA A 30 7.82 -0.36 -15.02
N ILE A 31 7.65 0.79 -14.35
CA ILE A 31 8.06 2.10 -14.88
C ILE A 31 9.56 2.31 -14.62
N GLU A 32 10.34 2.51 -15.69
CA GLU A 32 11.74 2.94 -15.59
C GLU A 32 11.84 4.40 -15.15
N GLY A 33 12.73 4.69 -14.19
CA GLY A 33 12.97 6.06 -13.71
C GLY A 33 11.91 6.58 -12.74
N LEU A 34 11.68 5.85 -11.64
CA LEU A 34 10.74 6.24 -10.59
C LEU A 34 11.08 7.62 -10.01
N ASP A 35 10.13 8.54 -10.11
CA ASP A 35 10.17 9.85 -9.48
C ASP A 35 9.46 9.83 -8.11
N THR A 36 9.42 10.96 -7.42
CA THR A 36 8.70 11.07 -6.14
C THR A 36 7.24 10.66 -6.24
N ASN A 37 6.54 10.97 -7.34
CA ASN A 37 5.14 10.58 -7.53
C ASN A 37 4.96 9.07 -7.65
N SER A 38 5.90 8.41 -8.33
CA SER A 38 5.93 6.96 -8.49
C SER A 38 6.21 6.30 -7.14
N HIS A 39 7.16 6.82 -6.36
CA HIS A 39 7.40 6.37 -4.99
C HIS A 39 6.16 6.53 -4.09
N THR A 40 5.49 7.68 -4.12
CA THR A 40 4.24 7.89 -3.38
C THR A 40 3.15 6.91 -3.83
N SER A 41 3.07 6.59 -5.12
CA SER A 41 2.12 5.61 -5.64
C SER A 41 2.43 4.19 -5.16
N LEU A 42 3.70 3.81 -5.11
CA LEU A 42 4.14 2.52 -4.56
C LEU A 42 3.82 2.41 -3.06
N ALA A 43 4.17 3.42 -2.27
CA ALA A 43 3.89 3.45 -0.83
C ALA A 43 2.38 3.29 -0.56
N ASN A 44 1.54 4.03 -1.30
CA ASN A 44 0.10 3.90 -1.20
C ASN A 44 -0.41 2.50 -1.59
N ALA A 45 0.15 1.87 -2.62
CA ALA A 45 -0.26 0.53 -3.04
C ALA A 45 0.07 -0.51 -1.95
N TYR A 46 1.30 -0.47 -1.40
CA TYR A 46 1.71 -1.34 -0.30
C TYR A 46 0.86 -1.12 0.97
N ASN A 47 0.63 0.14 1.36
CA ASN A 47 -0.20 0.47 2.52
C ASN A 47 -1.62 -0.10 2.40
N ASN A 48 -2.23 0.03 1.21
CA ASN A 48 -3.57 -0.49 0.97
C ASN A 48 -3.61 -2.03 0.94
N LEU A 49 -2.59 -2.69 0.39
CA LEU A 49 -2.47 -4.15 0.47
C LEU A 49 -2.35 -4.63 1.92
N ALA A 50 -1.53 -3.97 2.72
CA ALA A 50 -1.40 -4.27 4.15
C ALA A 50 -2.74 -4.14 4.88
N MET A 51 -3.52 -3.08 4.61
CA MET A 51 -4.86 -2.94 5.17
C MET A 51 -5.83 -4.06 4.75
N VAL A 52 -5.76 -4.50 3.50
CA VAL A 52 -6.57 -5.63 3.00
C VAL A 52 -6.20 -6.93 3.71
N GLN A 53 -4.91 -7.21 3.82
CA GLN A 53 -4.38 -8.38 4.51
C GLN A 53 -4.71 -8.39 6.00
N LEU A 54 -4.67 -7.22 6.65
CA LEU A 54 -5.12 -7.04 8.02
C LEU A 54 -6.58 -7.48 8.19
N LYS A 55 -7.47 -7.03 7.29
CA LYS A 55 -8.89 -7.42 7.31
C LYS A 55 -9.11 -8.90 7.03
N GLN A 56 -8.20 -9.54 6.31
CA GLN A 56 -8.23 -10.97 6.04
C GLN A 56 -7.47 -11.81 7.09
N GLY A 57 -6.88 -11.18 8.13
CA GLY A 57 -6.14 -11.85 9.19
C GLY A 57 -4.75 -12.37 8.80
N ARG A 58 -4.18 -11.87 7.70
CA ARG A 58 -2.85 -12.27 7.18
C ARG A 58 -1.76 -11.32 7.70
N PHE A 59 -1.48 -11.42 9.00
CA PHE A 59 -0.59 -10.49 9.70
C PHE A 59 0.86 -10.50 9.20
N ASP A 60 1.41 -11.66 8.84
CA ASP A 60 2.80 -11.72 8.34
C ASP A 60 2.98 -10.96 7.01
N GLU A 61 1.99 -11.04 6.13
CA GLU A 61 2.03 -10.32 4.85
C GLU A 61 1.74 -8.82 5.02
N GLU A 62 0.83 -8.49 5.94
CA GLU A 62 0.49 -7.12 6.30
C GLU A 62 1.73 -6.36 6.82
N LEU A 63 2.45 -6.96 7.77
CA LEU A 63 3.67 -6.37 8.31
C LEU A 63 4.73 -6.14 7.22
N ALA A 64 4.96 -7.14 6.37
CA ALA A 64 5.92 -7.03 5.26
C ALA A 64 5.57 -5.88 4.28
N ASN A 65 4.27 -5.68 4.04
CA ASN A 65 3.80 -4.60 3.18
C ASN A 65 3.90 -3.22 3.86
N PHE A 66 3.60 -3.10 5.15
CA PHE A 66 3.83 -1.84 5.87
C PHE A 66 5.32 -1.50 6.00
N GLU A 67 6.21 -2.47 6.21
CA GLU A 67 7.66 -2.25 6.18
C GLU A 67 8.12 -1.73 4.81
N SER A 68 7.54 -2.26 3.73
CA SER A 68 7.82 -1.81 2.36
C SER A 68 7.35 -0.38 2.12
N THR A 69 6.15 -0.02 2.58
CA THR A 69 5.62 1.36 2.58
C THR A 69 6.59 2.30 3.30
N LEU A 70 6.96 1.97 4.53
CA LEU A 70 7.82 2.79 5.37
C LEU A 70 9.20 3.02 4.73
N LYS A 71 9.79 1.99 4.13
CA LYS A 71 11.08 2.09 3.44
C LYS A 71 11.01 3.09 2.28
N ILE A 72 9.91 3.11 1.52
CA ILE A 72 9.72 4.04 0.42
C ILE A 72 9.52 5.45 0.95
N GLU A 73 8.63 5.65 1.92
CA GLU A 73 8.33 6.97 2.50
C GLU A 73 9.56 7.61 3.13
N LEU A 74 10.40 6.81 3.81
CA LEU A 74 11.70 7.25 4.33
C LEU A 74 12.66 7.68 3.22
N SER A 75 12.66 6.98 2.08
CA SER A 75 13.55 7.32 0.95
C SER A 75 13.20 8.64 0.29
N ILE A 76 11.92 9.05 0.32
CA ILE A 76 11.44 10.30 -0.27
C ILE A 76 11.18 11.42 0.75
N GLY A 77 11.39 11.16 2.05
CA GLY A 77 11.21 12.13 3.12
C GLY A 77 9.76 12.51 3.42
N ASN A 78 8.80 11.60 3.21
CA ASN A 78 7.38 11.87 3.42
C ASN A 78 6.97 11.66 4.90
N ALA A 79 7.35 12.60 5.75
CA ALA A 79 7.18 12.50 7.21
C ALA A 79 5.72 12.35 7.68
N ALA A 80 4.76 12.88 6.94
CA ALA A 80 3.35 12.79 7.28
C ALA A 80 2.82 11.35 7.13
N ASP A 81 3.17 10.70 6.02
CA ASP A 81 2.69 9.33 5.74
C ASP A 81 3.42 8.30 6.61
N ILE A 82 4.70 8.53 6.96
CA ILE A 82 5.45 7.70 7.91
C ILE A 82 4.71 7.55 9.25
N ALA A 83 4.19 8.65 9.79
CA ALA A 83 3.47 8.63 11.06
C ALA A 83 2.17 7.81 10.95
N THR A 84 1.48 7.89 9.82
CA THR A 84 0.29 7.10 9.53
C THR A 84 0.61 5.61 9.45
N THR A 85 1.67 5.25 8.73
CA THR A 85 2.12 3.86 8.59
C THR A 85 2.47 3.25 9.95
N TYR A 86 3.18 3.97 10.83
CA TYR A 86 3.46 3.50 12.18
C TYR A 86 2.19 3.30 13.04
N ASN A 87 1.21 4.19 12.92
CA ASN A 87 -0.07 4.04 13.62
C ASN A 87 -0.82 2.78 13.15
N ASN A 88 -0.71 2.42 11.87
CA ASN A 88 -1.36 1.24 11.31
C ASN A 88 -0.69 -0.08 11.74
N ILE A 89 0.65 -0.10 11.91
CA ILE A 89 1.38 -1.28 12.41
C ILE A 89 1.09 -1.53 13.90
N GLY A 90 0.93 -0.47 14.70
CA GLY A 90 0.79 -0.55 16.15
C GLY A 90 -0.65 -0.66 16.68
N GLY A 91 -1.65 -0.60 15.79
CA GLY A 91 -3.08 -0.63 16.13
C GLY A 91 -3.69 -2.01 16.01
#